data_AF-A0A0D8Y7R6-F1
#
_entry.id   AF-A0A0D8Y7R6-F1
#
_cell.length_a   1.000
_cell.length_b   1.000
_cell.length_c   1.000
_cell.angle_alpha   90.00
_cell.angle_beta   90.00
_cell.angle_gamma   90.00
#
_symmetry.space_group_name_H-M   'P 1'
#
loop_
_entity.id
_entity.type
_entity.pdbx_description
1 polymer ?
#
loop_
_entity_poly.entity_id
_entity_poly.type
_entity_poly.pdbx_seq_one_letter_code
_entity_poly.pdbx_strand_id
1 'polypeptide(L)'
;MTIFSINTLHHKKIIDAVQECRQLLALGVSQQFFGCFISPSHFLDWWLVRSLSRFITLLYIEKIFGSSEYLFQIKKLLNTVCDYESQWGKIILRPHSDGPARLNLHCEPRSEHTCSPLYAEIMVKKGHLAMRMLSKRLGHEPYFQVLHKILSVGQQMAERRDRPATWTHLVVTTETFFRTVTSVTGQEIPTFMEQWIYNGGHASFRVREQKYVGPLTVLVQELDGSFSHTVQIDGDISRADLQCHSKGRRQKKVSADIWFIQPYQS
;
A
#
# COMPACT_ATOMS: atom_id res chain seq x y z
N MET A 1 3.11 23.21 -11.60
CA MET A 1 1.75 23.62 -11.98
C MET A 1 0.91 22.36 -12.18
N THR A 2 -0.26 22.26 -11.55
CA THR A 2 -1.21 21.15 -11.75
C THR A 2 -2.34 21.62 -12.64
N ILE A 3 -2.67 20.83 -13.66
CA ILE A 3 -3.80 21.10 -14.56
C ILE A 3 -4.80 19.96 -14.34
N PHE A 4 -6.05 20.32 -14.04
CA PHE A 4 -7.14 19.37 -13.83
C PHE A 4 -8.19 19.50 -14.93
N SER A 5 -8.92 18.41 -15.17
CA SER A 5 -10.08 18.41 -16.07
C SER A 5 -11.25 19.15 -15.44
N ILE A 6 -12.07 19.82 -16.25
CA ILE A 6 -13.30 20.50 -15.83
C ILE A 6 -14.26 19.50 -15.12
N ASN A 7 -14.16 18.21 -15.42
CA ASN A 7 -14.98 17.15 -14.81
C ASN A 7 -14.80 17.02 -13.30
N THR A 8 -13.75 17.58 -12.70
CA THR A 8 -13.56 17.56 -11.24
C THR A 8 -14.42 18.61 -10.51
N LEU A 9 -15.01 19.56 -11.25
CA LEU A 9 -15.93 20.53 -10.69
C LEU A 9 -17.29 19.87 -10.48
N HIS A 10 -17.77 19.87 -9.23
CA HIS A 10 -19.06 19.32 -8.86
C HIS A 10 -19.90 20.38 -8.17
N HIS A 11 -21.22 20.32 -8.42
CA HIS A 11 -22.17 21.13 -7.68
C HIS A 11 -22.29 20.61 -6.24
N LYS A 12 -22.53 21.49 -5.27
CA LYS A 12 -22.67 21.16 -3.83
C LYS A 12 -23.73 20.08 -3.49
N LYS A 13 -24.61 19.75 -4.43
CA LYS A 13 -25.66 18.72 -4.29
C LYS A 13 -25.17 17.31 -4.64
N ILE A 14 -24.04 17.18 -5.34
CA ILE A 14 -23.48 15.90 -5.76
C ILE A 14 -22.47 15.49 -4.69
N ILE A 15 -22.90 14.66 -3.75
CA ILE A 15 -22.11 14.29 -2.56
C ILE A 15 -21.05 13.24 -2.90
N ASP A 16 -21.36 12.32 -3.81
CA ASP A 16 -20.49 11.18 -4.16
C ASP A 16 -19.14 11.63 -4.75
N ALA A 17 -19.15 12.72 -5.54
CA ALA A 17 -17.96 13.27 -6.17
C ALA A 17 -17.03 13.99 -5.18
N VAL A 18 -17.52 14.40 -4.00
CA VAL A 18 -16.78 15.24 -3.05
C VAL A 18 -15.51 14.55 -2.58
N GLN A 19 -15.60 13.25 -2.26
CA GLN A 19 -14.48 12.48 -1.75
C GLN A 19 -13.39 12.30 -2.81
N GLU A 20 -13.76 11.82 -3.99
CA GLU A 20 -12.82 11.57 -5.09
C GLU A 20 -12.13 12.87 -5.53
N CYS A 21 -12.89 13.97 -5.68
CA CYS A 21 -12.33 15.26 -6.06
C CYS A 21 -11.31 15.76 -5.03
N ARG A 22 -11.62 15.67 -3.73
CA ARG A 22 -10.69 16.09 -2.67
C ARG A 22 -9.42 15.25 -2.64
N GLN A 23 -9.53 13.94 -2.84
CA GLN A 23 -8.37 13.05 -2.91
C GLN A 23 -7.48 13.39 -4.12
N LEU A 24 -8.08 13.66 -5.28
CA LEU A 24 -7.38 14.04 -6.50
C LEU A 24 -6.69 15.40 -6.38
N LEU A 25 -7.35 16.40 -5.78
CA LEU A 25 -6.76 17.71 -5.50
C LEU A 25 -5.59 17.60 -4.51
N ALA A 26 -5.75 16.84 -3.43
CA ALA A 26 -4.69 16.60 -2.45
C ALA A 26 -3.47 15.92 -3.11
N LEU A 27 -3.71 14.97 -4.01
CA LEU A 27 -2.64 14.33 -4.78
C LEU A 27 -1.90 15.35 -5.65
N GLY A 28 -2.62 16.23 -6.36
CA GLY A 28 -1.98 17.26 -7.19
C GLY A 28 -1.15 18.25 -6.38
N VAL A 29 -1.67 18.73 -5.25
CA VAL A 29 -0.92 19.62 -4.34
C VAL A 29 0.36 18.94 -3.85
N SER A 30 0.26 17.67 -3.43
CA SER A 30 1.41 16.90 -2.97
C SER A 30 2.44 16.68 -4.08
N GLN A 31 2.00 16.36 -5.31
CA GLN A 31 2.88 16.21 -6.47
C GLN A 31 3.57 17.52 -6.85
N GLN A 32 2.88 18.65 -6.74
CA GLN A 32 3.48 19.96 -6.97
C GLN A 32 4.53 20.27 -5.90
N PHE A 33 4.22 19.99 -4.63
CA PHE A 33 5.14 20.23 -3.53
C PHE A 33 6.46 19.46 -3.73
N PHE A 34 6.41 18.13 -3.86
CA PHE A 34 7.62 17.35 -4.05
C PHE A 34 8.28 17.59 -5.41
N GLY A 35 7.50 17.82 -6.48
CA GLY A 35 8.04 18.09 -7.81
C GLY A 35 8.77 19.42 -7.94
N CYS A 36 8.51 20.40 -7.07
CA CYS A 36 9.25 21.67 -7.04
C CYS A 36 10.53 21.60 -6.20
N PHE A 37 10.52 20.88 -5.07
CA PHE A 37 11.66 20.81 -4.16
C PHE A 37 12.63 19.65 -4.46
N ILE A 38 12.13 18.56 -5.04
CA ILE A 38 12.89 17.34 -5.29
C ILE A 38 12.73 16.97 -6.76
N SER A 39 13.82 17.04 -7.52
CA SER A 39 13.86 16.57 -8.90
C SER A 39 14.56 15.21 -8.98
N PRO A 40 14.01 14.21 -9.68
CA PRO A 40 14.72 12.95 -9.91
C PRO A 40 15.89 13.16 -10.87
N SER A 41 17.03 12.50 -10.65
CA SER A 41 18.19 12.62 -11.55
C SER A 41 17.98 11.95 -12.90
N HIS A 42 17.23 10.85 -12.89
CA HIS A 42 17.02 10.00 -14.05
C HIS A 42 15.57 9.53 -14.05
N PHE A 43 15.02 9.16 -15.21
CA PHE A 43 13.66 8.62 -15.31
C PHE A 43 13.44 7.42 -14.39
N LEU A 44 14.47 6.58 -14.20
CA LEU A 44 14.45 5.45 -13.28
C LEU A 44 14.29 5.82 -11.79
N ASP A 45 14.51 7.08 -11.41
CA ASP A 45 14.27 7.59 -10.04
C ASP A 45 12.93 8.31 -9.91
N TRP A 46 12.19 8.48 -11.00
CA TRP A 46 10.94 9.22 -11.01
C TRP A 46 9.87 8.64 -10.07
N TRP A 47 9.87 7.31 -9.91
CA TRP A 47 8.95 6.62 -9.00
C TRP A 47 9.05 7.16 -7.57
N LEU A 48 10.25 7.52 -7.10
CA LEU A 48 10.49 7.94 -5.72
C LEU A 48 9.68 9.18 -5.37
N VAL A 49 9.79 10.23 -6.19
CA VAL A 49 9.10 11.52 -5.99
C VAL A 49 7.58 11.33 -6.05
N ARG A 50 7.11 10.54 -7.02
CA ARG A 50 5.67 10.25 -7.20
C ARG A 50 5.10 9.41 -6.05
N SER A 51 5.85 8.44 -5.56
CA SER A 51 5.46 7.58 -4.44
C SER A 51 5.45 8.31 -3.11
N LEU A 52 6.41 9.20 -2.85
CA LEU A 52 6.41 10.10 -1.68
C LEU A 52 5.20 11.03 -1.69
N SER A 53 4.88 11.60 -2.86
CA SER A 53 3.69 12.45 -3.02
C SER A 53 2.40 11.70 -2.67
N ARG A 54 2.28 10.45 -3.14
CA ARG A 54 1.13 9.59 -2.85
C ARG A 54 1.10 9.16 -1.38
N PHE A 55 2.25 8.96 -0.75
CA PHE A 55 2.36 8.68 0.68
C PHE A 55 1.76 9.80 1.53
N ILE A 56 2.17 11.05 1.32
CA ILE A 56 1.60 12.21 2.04
C ILE A 56 0.10 12.36 1.75
N THR A 57 -0.34 12.10 0.51
CA THR A 57 -1.76 12.14 0.16
C THR A 57 -2.57 11.13 0.98
N LEU A 58 -2.04 9.93 1.22
CA LEU A 58 -2.74 8.93 2.03
C LEU A 58 -2.77 9.28 3.53
N LEU A 59 -1.75 9.96 4.04
CA LEU A 59 -1.80 10.50 5.41
C LEU A 59 -2.87 11.59 5.55
N TYR A 60 -3.02 12.44 4.53
CA TYR A 60 -4.13 13.38 4.47
C TYR A 60 -5.49 12.66 4.46
N ILE A 61 -5.62 11.57 3.70
CA ILE A 61 -6.85 10.77 3.66
C ILE A 61 -7.17 10.18 5.04
N GLU A 62 -6.18 9.59 5.70
CA GLU A 62 -6.33 9.06 7.05
C GLU A 62 -6.78 10.13 8.04
N LYS A 63 -6.24 11.35 7.93
CA LYS A 63 -6.57 12.46 8.83
C LYS A 63 -7.97 13.04 8.60
N ILE A 64 -8.41 13.16 7.35
CA ILE A 64 -9.66 13.86 7.00
C ILE A 64 -10.85 12.91 6.83
N PHE A 65 -10.65 11.77 6.19
CA PHE A 65 -11.71 10.80 5.91
C PHE A 65 -11.73 9.62 6.90
N GLY A 66 -10.70 9.51 7.74
CA GLY A 66 -10.61 8.51 8.80
C GLY A 66 -9.89 7.22 8.38
N SER A 67 -9.59 6.39 9.37
CA SER A 67 -8.76 5.20 9.21
C SER A 67 -9.39 4.13 8.31
N SER A 68 -10.72 4.01 8.31
CA SER A 68 -11.41 3.00 7.48
C SER A 68 -11.22 3.25 5.99
N GLU A 69 -11.38 4.51 5.55
CA GLU A 69 -11.15 4.90 4.16
C GLU A 69 -9.68 4.72 3.78
N TYR A 70 -8.75 5.10 4.67
CA TYR A 70 -7.33 4.85 4.45
C TYR A 70 -7.03 3.36 4.24
N LEU A 71 -7.57 2.47 5.10
CA LEU A 71 -7.38 1.03 4.96
C LEU A 71 -7.99 0.48 3.67
N PHE A 72 -9.16 0.99 3.28
CA PHE A 72 -9.79 0.65 2.01
C PHE A 72 -8.90 1.03 0.82
N GLN A 73 -8.35 2.25 0.80
CA GLN A 73 -7.44 2.71 -0.26
C GLN A 73 -6.15 1.88 -0.31
N ILE A 74 -5.57 1.54 0.85
CA ILE A 74 -4.39 0.65 0.90
C ILE A 74 -4.72 -0.74 0.33
N LYS A 75 -5.87 -1.32 0.69
CA LYS A 75 -6.31 -2.61 0.16
C LYS A 75 -6.51 -2.55 -1.36
N LYS A 76 -7.16 -1.50 -1.87
CA LYS A 76 -7.35 -1.26 -3.30
C LYS A 76 -6.02 -1.15 -4.04
N LEU A 77 -5.06 -0.41 -3.49
CA LEU A 77 -3.71 -0.28 -4.05
C LEU A 77 -2.98 -1.62 -4.10
N LEU A 78 -3.02 -2.38 -3.00
CA LEU A 78 -2.39 -3.69 -2.92
C LEU A 78 -2.97 -4.65 -3.96
N ASN A 79 -4.30 -4.78 -4.03
CA ASN A 79 -4.97 -5.64 -5.00
C ASN A 79 -4.59 -5.24 -6.43
N THR A 80 -4.63 -3.94 -6.75
CA THR A 80 -4.29 -3.47 -8.11
C THR A 80 -2.85 -3.82 -8.51
N VAL A 81 -1.89 -3.76 -7.57
CA VAL A 81 -0.50 -4.15 -7.84
C VAL A 81 -0.39 -5.66 -8.03
N CYS A 82 -1.04 -6.46 -7.16
CA CYS A 82 -1.02 -7.92 -7.26
C CYS A 82 -1.68 -8.43 -8.54
N ASP A 83 -2.83 -7.85 -8.92
CA ASP A 83 -3.58 -8.23 -10.13
C ASP A 83 -2.73 -7.97 -11.38
N TYR A 84 -2.07 -6.80 -11.44
CA TYR A 84 -1.16 -6.48 -12.55
C TYR A 84 0.03 -7.43 -12.61
N GLU A 85 0.71 -7.66 -11.48
CA GLU A 85 1.88 -8.52 -11.45
C GLU A 85 1.55 -9.99 -11.77
N SER A 86 0.33 -10.43 -11.47
CA SER A 86 -0.17 -11.77 -11.82
C SER A 86 -0.45 -11.93 -13.31
N GLN A 87 -0.96 -10.87 -13.96
CA GLN A 87 -1.32 -10.89 -15.38
C GLN A 87 -0.13 -10.65 -16.31
N TRP A 88 0.72 -9.67 -15.98
CA TRP A 88 1.75 -9.14 -16.90
C TRP A 88 3.18 -9.41 -16.44
N GLY A 89 3.37 -9.76 -15.16
CA GLY A 89 4.67 -10.05 -14.58
C GLY A 89 5.19 -8.98 -13.63
N LYS A 90 6.38 -9.25 -13.07
CA LYS A 90 6.96 -8.50 -11.94
C LYS A 90 7.26 -7.05 -12.30
N ILE A 91 6.94 -6.13 -11.38
CA ILE A 91 7.35 -4.72 -11.48
C ILE A 91 8.61 -4.50 -10.66
N ILE A 92 9.59 -3.82 -11.26
CA ILE A 92 10.84 -3.44 -10.62
C ILE A 92 10.85 -1.90 -10.51
N LEU A 93 11.17 -1.36 -9.33
CA LEU A 93 11.17 0.08 -9.11
C LEU A 93 12.45 0.73 -9.66
N ARG A 94 13.61 0.11 -9.39
CA ARG A 94 14.89 0.50 -9.99
C ARG A 94 15.69 -0.75 -10.29
N PRO A 95 16.12 -1.02 -11.54
CA PRO A 95 16.99 -2.15 -11.83
C PRO A 95 18.42 -1.90 -11.31
N HIS A 96 19.09 -2.93 -10.79
CA HIS A 96 20.48 -2.84 -10.27
C HIS A 96 21.53 -2.82 -11.38
N SER A 97 21.21 -3.36 -12.56
CA SER A 97 22.10 -3.42 -13.71
C SER A 97 21.45 -2.86 -14.96
N ASP A 98 22.23 -2.13 -15.76
CA ASP A 98 21.89 -1.80 -17.15
C ASP A 98 21.83 -3.05 -18.05
N GLY A 99 22.23 -4.22 -17.53
CA GLY A 99 22.10 -5.50 -18.21
C GLY A 99 20.66 -5.80 -18.61
N PRO A 100 20.41 -6.41 -19.78
CA PRO A 100 19.07 -6.63 -20.29
C PRO A 100 18.45 -7.81 -19.52
N ALA A 101 17.97 -7.55 -18.30
CA ALA A 101 16.90 -8.36 -17.77
C ALA A 101 15.73 -8.13 -18.71
N ARG A 102 15.59 -8.99 -19.73
CA ARG A 102 14.44 -9.02 -20.63
C ARG A 102 13.24 -9.34 -19.77
N LEU A 103 12.66 -8.31 -19.16
CA LEU A 103 11.31 -8.36 -18.69
C LEU A 103 10.48 -8.76 -19.92
N ASN A 104 9.64 -9.79 -19.79
CA ASN A 104 8.73 -10.23 -20.85
C ASN A 104 7.62 -9.19 -21.06
N LEU A 105 7.99 -7.93 -21.21
CA LEU A 105 7.13 -6.79 -21.43
C LEU A 105 7.31 -6.34 -22.88
N HIS A 106 6.20 -6.05 -23.53
CA HIS A 106 6.19 -5.48 -24.88
C HIS A 106 6.87 -4.09 -24.92
N CYS A 107 6.79 -3.35 -23.82
CA CYS A 107 7.29 -1.99 -23.67
C CYS A 107 8.46 -1.98 -22.68
N GLU A 108 9.60 -1.41 -23.08
CA GLU A 108 10.75 -1.26 -22.18
C GLU A 108 10.50 -0.18 -21.11
N PRO A 109 10.59 -0.49 -19.81
CA PRO A 109 10.25 0.43 -18.74
C PRO A 109 11.36 1.44 -18.39
N ARG A 110 12.55 1.31 -19.00
CA ARG A 110 13.72 2.15 -18.69
C ARG A 110 13.69 3.51 -19.38
N SER A 111 13.02 3.57 -20.53
CA SER A 111 12.87 4.77 -21.33
C SER A 111 11.55 5.46 -21.03
N GLU A 112 11.58 6.78 -20.86
CA GLU A 112 10.38 7.61 -20.65
C GLU A 112 9.37 7.45 -21.79
N HIS A 113 9.85 7.40 -23.03
CA HIS A 113 9.01 7.37 -24.23
C HIS A 113 8.45 5.99 -24.56
N THR A 114 9.05 4.93 -24.01
CA THR A 114 8.66 3.54 -24.30
C THR A 114 7.88 2.93 -23.14
N CYS A 115 7.92 3.52 -21.95
CA CYS A 115 7.22 3.02 -20.78
C CYS A 115 5.70 3.04 -20.97
N SER A 116 5.05 1.90 -20.76
CA SER A 116 3.59 1.82 -20.79
C SER A 116 2.99 2.67 -19.67
N PRO A 117 1.97 3.50 -19.93
CA PRO A 117 1.35 4.33 -18.90
C PRO A 117 0.72 3.49 -17.78
N LEU A 118 0.22 2.29 -18.11
CA LEU A 118 -0.29 1.35 -17.12
C LEU A 118 0.84 0.88 -16.20
N TYR A 119 1.99 0.48 -16.77
CA TYR A 119 3.16 0.06 -15.99
C TYR A 119 3.66 1.19 -15.08
N ALA A 120 3.76 2.42 -15.60
CA ALA A 120 4.15 3.60 -14.83
C ALA A 120 3.20 3.86 -13.65
N GLU A 121 1.89 3.72 -13.85
CA GLU A 121 0.92 3.92 -12.76
C GLU A 121 1.09 2.86 -11.66
N ILE A 122 1.21 1.58 -12.03
CA ILE A 122 1.37 0.50 -11.05
C ILE A 122 2.74 0.59 -10.35
N MET A 123 3.80 1.00 -11.05
CA MET A 123 5.10 1.28 -10.45
C MET A 123 4.99 2.30 -9.31
N VAL A 124 4.29 3.42 -9.53
CA VAL A 124 4.09 4.43 -8.49
C VAL A 124 3.26 3.88 -7.32
N LYS A 125 2.25 3.04 -7.59
CA LYS A 125 1.45 2.36 -6.54
C LYS A 125 2.31 1.41 -5.71
N LYS A 126 3.17 0.62 -6.35
CA LYS A 126 4.12 -0.28 -5.68
C LYS A 126 5.15 0.50 -4.87
N GLY A 127 5.72 1.56 -5.43
CA GLY A 127 6.65 2.43 -4.72
C GLY A 127 6.01 3.10 -3.51
N HIS A 128 4.72 3.44 -3.57
CA HIS A 128 3.98 3.94 -2.40
C HIS A 128 3.88 2.89 -1.28
N LEU A 129 3.58 1.63 -1.61
CA LEU A 129 3.56 0.53 -0.63
C LEU A 129 4.95 0.33 0.00
N ALA A 130 6.02 0.43 -0.80
CA ALA A 130 7.39 0.39 -0.31
C ALA A 130 7.68 1.54 0.68
N MET A 131 7.31 2.79 0.34
CA MET A 131 7.47 3.94 1.23
C MET A 131 6.70 3.77 2.54
N ARG A 132 5.50 3.17 2.49
CA ARG A 132 4.74 2.83 3.70
C ARG A 132 5.43 1.77 4.55
N MET A 133 5.96 0.71 3.96
CA MET A 133 6.71 -0.32 4.70
C MET A 133 7.98 0.26 5.33
N LEU A 134 8.67 1.14 4.61
CA LEU A 134 9.83 1.87 5.14
C LEU A 134 9.45 2.72 6.35
N SER A 135 8.37 3.50 6.25
CA SER A 135 7.83 4.31 7.36
C SER A 135 7.48 3.44 8.58
N LYS A 136 6.84 2.27 8.37
CA LYS A 136 6.54 1.34 9.47
C LYS A 136 7.78 0.73 10.10
N ARG A 137 8.81 0.43 9.32
CA ARG A 137 10.05 -0.17 9.80
C ARG A 137 10.92 0.82 10.59
N LEU A 138 10.98 2.08 10.14
CA LEU A 138 11.75 3.14 10.80
C LEU A 138 11.02 3.75 12.00
N GLY A 139 9.69 3.69 12.01
CA GLY A 139 8.86 4.47 12.93
C GLY A 139 8.50 5.84 12.35
N HIS A 140 7.45 6.44 12.91
CA HIS A 140 6.86 7.67 12.38
C HIS A 140 7.84 8.85 12.46
N GLU A 141 8.43 9.12 13.63
CA GLU A 141 9.32 10.27 13.83
C GLU A 141 10.60 10.23 12.98
N PRO A 142 11.40 9.14 12.96
CA PRO A 142 12.62 9.11 12.16
C PRO A 142 12.33 9.23 10.66
N TYR A 143 11.23 8.66 10.19
CA TYR A 143 10.82 8.79 8.78
C TYR A 143 10.53 10.24 8.38
N PHE A 144 9.82 11.00 9.23
CA PHE A 144 9.57 12.41 8.97
C PHE A 144 10.82 13.28 9.09
N GLN A 145 11.77 12.92 9.97
CA GLN A 145 13.08 13.58 10.02
C GLN A 145 13.86 13.40 8.72
N VAL A 146 13.82 12.21 8.11
CA VAL A 146 14.41 11.96 6.79
C VAL A 146 13.77 12.86 5.73
N LEU A 147 12.44 12.90 5.65
CA LEU A 147 11.74 13.75 4.69
C LEU A 147 12.08 15.24 4.88
N HIS A 148 12.09 15.71 6.13
CA HIS A 148 12.47 17.08 6.47
C HIS A 148 13.93 17.37 6.11
N LYS A 149 14.85 16.42 6.29
CA LYS A 149 16.25 16.57 5.90
C LYS A 149 16.39 16.74 4.39
N ILE A 150 15.67 15.94 3.59
CA ILE A 150 15.71 16.05 2.13
C ILE A 150 15.16 17.40 1.67
N LEU A 151 14.03 17.84 2.23
CA LEU A 151 13.41 19.12 1.88
C LEU A 151 14.26 20.32 2.30
N SER A 152 14.83 20.30 3.51
CA SER A 152 15.68 21.39 4.00
C SER A 152 16.97 21.54 3.20
N VAL A 153 17.58 20.43 2.76
CA VAL A 153 18.72 20.46 1.82
C VAL A 153 18.30 21.08 0.50
N GLY A 154 17.14 20.69 -0.05
CA GLY A 154 16.60 21.31 -1.27
C GLY A 154 16.43 22.82 -1.14
N GLN A 155 15.80 23.26 -0.06
CA GLN A 155 15.53 24.69 0.18
C GLN A 155 16.82 25.51 0.34
N GLN A 156 17.77 25.05 1.15
CA GLN A 156 19.04 25.75 1.40
C GLN A 156 19.87 25.92 0.13
N MET A 157 19.83 24.93 -0.77
CA MET A 157 20.60 24.98 -2.03
C MET A 157 19.89 25.81 -3.09
N ALA A 158 18.56 25.92 -3.04
CA ALA A 158 17.78 26.79 -3.93
C ALA A 158 17.95 28.29 -3.60
N GLU A 159 18.14 28.63 -2.32
CA GLU A 159 18.36 30.02 -1.88
C GLU A 159 19.73 30.57 -2.35
N ARG A 160 20.73 29.70 -2.47
CA ARG A 160 22.08 30.05 -2.91
C ARG A 160 22.13 30.16 -4.44
N ARG A 161 21.79 31.33 -4.97
CA ARG A 161 21.83 31.64 -6.41
C ARG A 161 23.25 31.86 -6.96
N ASP A 162 24.21 32.07 -6.06
CA ASP A 162 25.57 32.52 -6.41
C ASP A 162 26.45 31.39 -6.97
N ARG A 163 26.07 30.11 -6.75
CA ARG A 163 26.85 28.92 -7.16
C ARG A 163 25.95 27.85 -7.77
N PRO A 164 25.70 27.91 -9.10
CA PRO A 164 24.80 26.96 -9.77
C PRO A 164 25.29 25.50 -9.72
N ALA A 165 26.60 25.25 -9.54
CA ALA A 165 27.13 23.90 -9.37
C ALA A 165 26.53 23.16 -8.15
N THR A 166 26.11 23.91 -7.13
CA THR A 166 25.50 23.37 -5.90
C THR A 166 24.06 22.89 -6.12
N TRP A 167 23.42 23.25 -7.24
CA TRP A 167 22.06 22.78 -7.57
C TRP A 167 22.00 21.30 -7.94
N THR A 168 23.15 20.65 -8.14
CA THR A 168 23.24 19.18 -8.24
C THR A 168 22.67 18.48 -7.00
N HIS A 169 22.69 19.15 -5.83
CA HIS A 169 22.09 18.63 -4.60
C HIS A 169 20.56 18.79 -4.51
N LEU A 170 19.93 19.49 -5.47
CA LEU A 170 18.46 19.51 -5.62
C LEU A 170 17.93 18.24 -6.28
N VAL A 171 18.83 17.46 -6.85
CA VAL A 171 18.53 16.25 -7.57
C VAL A 171 18.65 15.06 -6.62
N VAL A 172 17.63 14.20 -6.59
CA VAL A 172 17.59 13.01 -5.74
C VAL A 172 17.60 11.76 -6.60
N THR A 173 18.51 10.86 -6.27
CA THR A 173 18.51 9.46 -6.72
C THR A 173 18.05 8.54 -5.60
N THR A 174 17.60 7.35 -5.96
CA THR A 174 17.26 6.29 -5.00
C THR A 174 18.43 6.03 -4.03
N GLU A 175 19.67 6.02 -4.52
CA GLU A 175 20.85 5.84 -3.68
C GLU A 175 21.07 6.99 -2.70
N THR A 176 20.95 8.24 -3.15
CA THR A 176 21.08 9.41 -2.26
C THR A 176 19.97 9.47 -1.21
N PHE A 177 18.76 9.01 -1.57
CA PHE A 177 17.65 8.90 -0.63
C PHE A 177 17.97 7.89 0.48
N PHE A 178 18.39 6.67 0.12
CA PHE A 178 18.73 5.65 1.12
C PHE A 178 19.99 6.00 1.91
N ARG A 179 20.97 6.71 1.33
CA ARG A 179 22.08 7.30 2.11
C ARG A 179 21.59 8.31 3.15
N THR A 180 20.60 9.13 2.80
CA THR A 180 20.00 10.08 3.76
C THR A 180 19.21 9.35 4.84
N VAL A 181 18.49 8.28 4.49
CA VAL A 181 17.83 7.39 5.47
C VAL A 181 18.86 6.86 6.46
N THR A 182 19.92 6.20 5.98
CA THR A 182 21.00 5.66 6.84
C THR A 182 21.64 6.77 7.70
N SER A 183 21.88 7.95 7.14
CA SER A 183 22.52 9.05 7.86
C SER A 183 21.65 9.60 9.00
N VAL A 184 20.33 9.58 8.88
CA VAL A 184 19.41 10.10 9.92
C VAL A 184 19.07 9.02 10.94
N THR A 185 18.89 7.77 10.51
CA THR A 185 18.43 6.68 11.37
C THR A 185 19.59 5.89 11.99
N GLY A 186 20.80 6.00 11.44
CA GLY A 186 21.96 5.18 11.81
C GLY A 186 21.83 3.70 11.42
N GLN A 187 20.77 3.32 10.69
CA GLN A 187 20.47 1.95 10.32
C GLN A 187 20.56 1.75 8.81
N GLU A 188 21.43 0.84 8.38
CA GLU A 188 21.47 0.40 7.00
C GLU A 188 20.38 -0.63 6.71
N ILE A 189 19.76 -0.52 5.53
CA ILE A 189 18.63 -1.37 5.15
C ILE A 189 18.83 -2.04 3.77
N PRO A 190 19.97 -2.73 3.53
CA PRO A 190 20.28 -3.30 2.22
C PRO A 190 19.27 -4.36 1.77
N THR A 191 18.84 -5.23 2.69
CA THR A 191 17.85 -6.29 2.40
C THR A 191 16.50 -5.73 1.94
N PHE A 192 16.10 -4.56 2.43
CA PHE A 192 14.87 -3.92 1.99
C PHE A 192 14.99 -3.41 0.54
N MET A 193 16.11 -2.80 0.19
CA MET A 193 16.35 -2.32 -1.17
C MET A 193 16.38 -3.50 -2.14
N GLU A 194 17.07 -4.58 -1.79
CA GLU A 194 17.11 -5.80 -2.60
C GLU A 194 15.72 -6.40 -2.82
N GLN A 195 14.91 -6.54 -1.76
CA GLN A 195 13.61 -7.21 -1.85
C GLN A 195 12.53 -6.38 -2.56
N TRP A 196 12.48 -5.08 -2.29
CA TRP A 196 11.32 -4.24 -2.66
C TRP A 196 11.60 -3.25 -3.78
N ILE A 197 12.86 -2.94 -4.05
CA ILE A 197 13.26 -1.91 -5.02
C ILE A 197 13.92 -2.54 -6.23
N TYR A 198 14.99 -3.31 -5.99
CA TYR A 198 15.79 -3.96 -7.03
C TYR A 198 15.12 -5.23 -7.58
N ASN A 199 14.38 -5.94 -6.74
CA ASN A 199 13.57 -7.08 -7.15
C ASN A 199 12.08 -6.75 -7.20
N GLY A 200 11.37 -7.50 -8.05
CA GLY A 200 9.93 -7.37 -8.26
C GLY A 200 9.15 -8.61 -7.85
N GLY A 201 7.82 -8.50 -7.89
CA GLY A 201 6.88 -9.55 -7.47
C GLY A 201 6.17 -9.25 -6.15
N HIS A 202 5.20 -10.10 -5.85
CA HIS A 202 4.38 -10.09 -4.65
C HIS A 202 4.45 -11.45 -3.96
N ALA A 203 4.29 -11.45 -2.64
CA ALA A 203 4.19 -12.68 -1.86
C ALA A 203 2.78 -13.26 -2.00
N SER A 204 2.69 -14.54 -2.41
CA SER A 204 1.45 -15.30 -2.40
C SER A 204 1.48 -16.26 -1.21
N PHE A 205 0.65 -15.99 -0.21
CA PHE A 205 0.49 -16.87 0.94
C PHE A 205 -0.66 -17.83 0.68
N ARG A 206 -0.35 -19.11 0.51
CA ARG A 206 -1.37 -20.15 0.45
C ARG A 206 -1.50 -20.78 1.83
N VAL A 207 -2.55 -20.40 2.55
CA VAL A 207 -2.94 -21.12 3.76
C VAL A 207 -3.57 -22.43 3.30
N ARG A 208 -2.96 -23.55 3.67
CA ARG A 208 -3.61 -24.87 3.55
C ARG A 208 -4.34 -25.12 4.85
N GLU A 209 -5.67 -25.19 4.78
CA GLU A 209 -6.45 -25.71 5.90
C GLU A 209 -6.06 -27.16 6.11
N GLN A 210 -5.54 -27.45 7.30
CA GLN A 210 -5.38 -28.81 7.77
C GLN A 210 -6.65 -29.16 8.53
N LYS A 211 -7.27 -30.29 8.19
CA LYS A 211 -8.50 -30.74 8.83
C LYS A 211 -8.29 -30.76 10.35
N TYR A 212 -9.05 -29.94 11.06
CA TYR A 212 -9.03 -29.92 12.51
C TYR A 212 -9.94 -31.03 13.02
N VAL A 213 -9.36 -31.99 13.75
CA VAL A 213 -10.10 -33.04 14.45
C VAL A 213 -9.83 -32.86 15.94
N GLY A 214 -10.87 -32.54 16.70
CA GLY A 214 -10.75 -32.26 18.12
C GLY A 214 -11.87 -31.41 18.72
N PRO A 215 -11.82 -31.16 20.03
CA PRO A 215 -12.82 -30.36 20.73
C PRO A 215 -12.69 -28.89 20.36
N LEU A 216 -13.73 -28.33 19.74
CA LEU A 216 -13.85 -26.90 19.46
C LEU A 216 -14.82 -26.25 20.46
N THR A 217 -14.37 -25.23 21.17
CA THR A 217 -15.26 -24.42 22.02
C THR A 217 -15.90 -23.30 21.19
N VAL A 218 -17.22 -23.33 21.07
CA VAL A 218 -18.04 -22.32 20.40
C VAL A 218 -18.74 -21.49 21.46
N LEU A 219 -18.64 -20.16 21.36
CA LEU A 219 -19.36 -19.25 22.25
C LEU A 219 -20.64 -18.78 21.55
N VAL A 220 -21.78 -19.17 22.11
CA VAL A 220 -23.10 -18.80 21.62
C VAL A 220 -23.65 -17.69 22.50
N GLN A 221 -23.96 -16.56 21.88
CA GLN A 221 -24.57 -15.44 22.58
C GLN A 221 -26.09 -15.57 22.53
N GLU A 222 -26.70 -15.89 23.67
CA GLU A 222 -28.14 -15.95 23.87
C GLU A 222 -28.67 -14.64 24.50
N LEU A 223 -30.00 -14.50 24.58
CA LEU A 223 -30.68 -13.33 25.17
C LEU A 223 -30.26 -13.05 26.63
N ASP A 224 -30.00 -14.12 27.40
CA ASP A 224 -29.67 -14.03 28.83
C ASP A 224 -28.15 -13.99 29.10
N GLY A 225 -27.31 -14.04 28.06
CA GLY A 225 -25.85 -14.03 28.19
C GLY A 225 -25.12 -14.91 27.16
N SER A 226 -23.78 -14.91 27.23
CA SER A 226 -22.93 -15.78 26.41
C SER A 226 -22.68 -17.13 27.09
N PHE A 227 -22.95 -18.22 26.38
CA PHE A 227 -22.74 -19.59 26.85
C PHE A 227 -21.71 -20.30 25.97
N SER A 228 -20.74 -20.95 26.61
CA SER A 228 -19.69 -21.71 25.92
C SER A 228 -20.11 -23.16 25.77
N HIS A 229 -20.07 -23.67 24.55
CA HIS A 229 -20.36 -25.06 24.21
C HIS A 229 -19.13 -25.72 23.61
N THR A 230 -18.76 -26.89 24.09
CA THR A 230 -17.68 -27.68 23.50
C THR A 230 -18.28 -28.70 22.54
N VAL A 231 -17.94 -28.56 21.25
CA VAL A 231 -18.39 -29.44 20.17
C VAL A 231 -17.21 -30.28 19.70
N GLN A 232 -17.39 -31.59 19.58
CA GLN A 232 -16.38 -32.47 18.97
C GLN A 232 -16.50 -32.42 17.45
N ILE A 233 -15.39 -32.14 16.78
CA ILE A 233 -15.31 -32.12 15.32
C ILE A 233 -14.65 -33.41 14.86
N ASP A 234 -15.45 -34.34 14.35
CA ASP A 234 -15.00 -35.69 13.94
C ASP A 234 -14.76 -35.82 12.42
N GLY A 235 -14.92 -34.73 11.64
CA GLY A 235 -14.73 -34.76 10.18
C GLY A 235 -14.98 -33.42 9.48
N ASP A 236 -15.03 -33.43 8.14
CA ASP A 236 -15.22 -32.22 7.29
C ASP A 236 -16.59 -31.55 7.49
N ILE A 237 -17.60 -32.33 7.87
CA ILE A 237 -18.94 -31.87 8.21
C ILE A 237 -19.32 -32.54 9.52
N SER A 238 -19.47 -31.74 10.57
CA SER A 238 -19.94 -32.18 11.89
C SER A 238 -21.21 -31.42 12.24
N ARG A 239 -22.29 -32.15 12.56
CA ARG A 239 -23.52 -31.56 13.09
C ARG A 239 -23.60 -31.84 14.58
N ALA A 240 -23.87 -30.81 15.36
CA ALA A 240 -24.05 -30.93 16.80
C ALA A 240 -25.25 -30.10 17.25
N ASP A 241 -26.10 -30.71 18.07
CA ASP A 241 -27.20 -30.01 18.72
C ASP A 241 -26.67 -29.27 19.95
N LEU A 242 -26.91 -27.95 19.99
CA LEU A 242 -26.55 -27.12 21.14
C LEU A 242 -27.77 -26.98 22.07
N GLN A 243 -27.56 -27.24 23.36
CA GLN A 243 -28.60 -27.05 24.36
C GLN A 243 -28.76 -25.56 24.66
N CYS A 244 -29.93 -24.99 24.41
CA CYS A 244 -30.22 -23.60 24.80
C CYS A 244 -30.31 -23.47 26.32
N HIS A 245 -29.65 -22.46 26.89
CA HIS A 245 -29.63 -22.20 28.33
C HIS A 245 -30.67 -21.16 28.79
N SER A 246 -31.14 -20.32 27.88
CA SER A 246 -32.18 -19.32 28.16
C SER A 246 -33.52 -19.98 28.48
N LYS A 247 -34.13 -19.58 29.60
CA LYS A 247 -35.47 -20.03 30.02
C LYS A 247 -36.54 -19.13 29.41
N GLY A 248 -36.56 -19.06 28.08
CA GLY A 248 -37.60 -18.38 27.31
C GLY A 248 -38.84 -19.27 27.10
N ARG A 249 -40.03 -18.77 27.44
CA ARG A 249 -41.32 -19.45 27.22
C ARG A 249 -41.46 -19.84 25.73
N ARG A 250 -41.42 -21.16 25.43
CA ARG A 250 -41.68 -21.81 24.12
C ARG A 250 -41.03 -21.13 22.90
N GLN A 251 -39.85 -21.59 22.50
CA GLN A 251 -39.41 -21.46 21.08
C GLN A 251 -38.70 -22.73 20.58
N LYS A 252 -38.87 -22.98 19.28
CA LYS A 252 -38.51 -24.20 18.53
C LYS A 252 -37.01 -24.52 18.64
N LYS A 253 -36.66 -25.82 18.66
CA LYS A 253 -35.28 -26.29 18.43
C LYS A 253 -34.74 -25.64 17.15
N VAL A 254 -33.64 -24.91 17.27
CA VAL A 254 -32.92 -24.35 16.11
C VAL A 254 -31.70 -25.22 15.87
N SER A 255 -31.70 -25.93 14.74
CA SER A 255 -30.51 -26.62 14.24
C SER A 255 -29.62 -25.58 13.57
N ALA A 256 -28.38 -25.44 13.99
CA ALA A 256 -27.39 -24.60 13.32
C ALA A 256 -26.49 -25.51 12.45
N ASP A 257 -26.61 -25.38 11.12
CA ASP A 257 -25.64 -25.99 10.23
C ASP A 257 -24.37 -25.13 10.22
N ILE A 258 -23.28 -25.65 10.77
CA ILE A 258 -21.96 -25.04 10.71
C ILE A 258 -21.30 -25.51 9.41
N TRP A 259 -21.27 -24.62 8.42
CA TRP A 259 -20.62 -24.89 7.14
C TRP A 259 -19.15 -24.46 7.20
N PHE A 260 -18.24 -25.41 6.98
CA PHE A 260 -16.87 -25.07 6.60
C PHE A 260 -16.81 -24.86 5.10
N ILE A 261 -16.22 -23.74 4.67
CA ILE A 261 -16.08 -23.37 3.27
C ILE A 261 -15.12 -24.38 2.61
N GLN A 262 -15.62 -25.22 1.70
CA GLN A 262 -14.75 -26.00 0.84
C GLN A 262 -13.98 -25.07 -0.09
N PRO A 263 -12.65 -25.23 -0.27
CA PRO A 263 -11.98 -24.63 -1.42
C PRO A 263 -12.48 -25.32 -2.69
N TYR A 264 -12.98 -24.52 -3.64
CA TYR A 264 -13.26 -24.96 -5.01
C TYR A 264 -12.00 -25.64 -5.57
N GLN A 265 -12.07 -26.95 -5.81
CA GLN A 265 -11.02 -27.65 -6.56
C GLN A 265 -11.20 -27.31 -8.04
N SER A 266 -10.27 -26.54 -8.58
CA SER A 266 -9.97 -26.47 -10.02
C SER A 266 -8.63 -27.12 -10.27
#